data_AF-A0AB36GRB5-F1
#
_entry.id   AF-A0AB36GRB5-F1
#
_cell.length_a   1.000
_cell.length_b   1.000
_cell.length_c   1.000
_cell.angle_alpha   90.00
_cell.angle_beta   90.00
_cell.angle_gamma   90.00
#
_symmetry.space_group_name_H-M   'P 1'
#
loop_
_entity.id
_entity.type
_entity.pdbx_description
1 polymer ?
#
loop_
_entity_poly.entity_id
_entity_poly.type
_entity_poly.pdbx_seq_one_letter_code
_entity_poly.pdbx_strand_id
1 'polypeptide(L)'
;MPILTVGEKFPEFELTALKGGDLHDVNANQPEDYFEQVSLDKYQGMWKVVFFYPKDFTFVCPTEIAAFGKLNEEFLDRDTQVLGGSTDNEFAHFNWRATHPELKEVPFPMFSDIRHDLIRALGVENADGVADRATFIIDPDGVIQFVSVTPDAVGRNVDEVLRVLDALQSEEVCACNWEANDPTKNIDKLEVVQSAL
;
A
#
# COMPACT_ATOMS: atom_id res chain seq x y z
N MET A 1 17.96 -6.42 -7.70
CA MET A 1 17.01 -7.26 -8.46
C MET A 1 16.17 -6.36 -9.35
N PRO A 2 15.60 -6.83 -10.47
CA PRO A 2 14.58 -6.06 -11.17
C PRO A 2 13.35 -5.89 -10.26
N ILE A 3 12.58 -4.82 -10.49
CA ILE A 3 11.31 -4.58 -9.77
C ILE A 3 10.29 -5.64 -10.21
N LEU A 4 9.59 -6.26 -9.26
CA LEU A 4 8.47 -7.14 -9.57
C LEU A 4 7.31 -6.35 -10.19
N THR A 5 6.66 -6.93 -11.19
CA THR A 5 5.72 -6.23 -12.06
C THR A 5 4.39 -6.97 -12.23
N VAL A 6 3.51 -6.38 -13.04
CA VAL A 6 2.15 -6.85 -13.32
C VAL A 6 2.17 -8.31 -13.80
N GLY A 7 1.32 -9.14 -13.19
CA GLY A 7 1.20 -10.57 -13.46
C GLY A 7 2.10 -11.47 -12.62
N GLU A 8 3.06 -10.91 -11.88
CA GLU A 8 3.89 -11.67 -10.94
C GLU A 8 3.20 -11.79 -9.57
N LYS A 9 3.52 -12.86 -8.82
CA LYS A 9 3.04 -13.03 -7.43
C LYS A 9 3.78 -12.08 -6.51
N PHE A 10 3.03 -11.37 -5.65
CA PHE A 10 3.63 -10.59 -4.59
C PHE A 10 4.30 -11.53 -3.58
N PRO A 11 5.52 -11.22 -3.08
CA PRO A 11 6.21 -12.11 -2.15
C PRO A 11 5.44 -12.31 -0.84
N GLU A 12 5.48 -13.52 -0.32
CA GLU A 12 4.99 -13.79 1.03
C GLU A 12 5.83 -13.04 2.07
N PHE A 13 5.16 -12.50 3.08
CA PHE A 13 5.80 -11.82 4.19
C PHE A 13 5.00 -12.00 5.48
N GLU A 14 5.71 -11.88 6.60
CA GLU A 14 5.13 -11.73 7.93
C GLU A 14 5.96 -10.69 8.66
N LEU A 15 5.38 -9.49 8.87
CA LEU A 15 6.08 -8.34 9.42
C LEU A 15 5.34 -7.78 10.62
N THR A 16 6.09 -7.27 11.58
CA THR A 16 5.54 -6.48 12.69
C THR A 16 5.05 -5.15 12.14
N ALA A 17 3.83 -4.76 12.51
CA ALA A 17 3.25 -3.47 12.17
C ALA A 17 2.70 -2.78 13.40
N LEU A 18 2.79 -1.45 13.40
CA LEU A 18 2.02 -0.60 14.29
C LEU A 18 0.56 -0.60 13.83
N LYS A 19 -0.36 -0.90 14.75
CA LYS A 19 -1.81 -0.92 14.50
C LYS A 19 -2.31 0.43 13.98
N GLY A 20 -3.23 0.40 13.03
CA GLY A 20 -3.96 1.59 12.57
C GLY A 20 -4.96 2.12 13.60
N GLY A 21 -5.52 3.30 13.33
CA GLY A 21 -6.49 4.01 14.19
C GLY A 21 -5.80 4.87 15.25
N ASP A 22 -6.54 5.62 16.07
CA ASP A 22 -5.92 6.44 17.12
C ASP A 22 -5.20 5.54 18.14
N LEU A 23 -3.90 5.79 18.33
CA LEU A 23 -3.08 5.04 19.29
C LEU A 23 -3.57 5.24 20.73
N HIS A 24 -4.30 6.32 21.04
CA HIS A 24 -4.90 6.53 22.35
C HIS A 24 -6.08 5.60 22.65
N ASP A 25 -6.72 5.05 21.61
CA ASP A 25 -7.84 4.10 21.75
C ASP A 25 -7.35 2.65 21.96
N VAL A 26 -6.05 2.41 21.78
CA VAL A 26 -5.45 1.11 22.03
C VAL A 26 -5.38 0.86 23.55
N ASN A 27 -6.09 -0.16 24.01
CA ASN A 27 -6.01 -0.63 25.40
C ASN A 27 -4.70 -1.40 25.64
N ALA A 28 -3.60 -0.66 25.78
CA ALA A 28 -2.26 -1.22 25.97
C ALA A 28 -1.90 -1.35 27.45
N ASN A 29 -1.62 -2.57 27.90
CA ASN A 29 -1.03 -2.88 29.20
C ASN A 29 0.50 -3.06 29.12
N GLN A 30 1.01 -3.33 27.92
CA GLN A 30 2.43 -3.50 27.61
C GLN A 30 2.75 -2.92 26.22
N PRO A 31 4.01 -2.56 25.92
CA PRO A 31 4.39 -1.95 24.64
C PRO A 31 3.98 -2.77 23.40
N GLU A 32 3.98 -4.10 23.52
CA GLU A 32 3.65 -5.03 22.45
C GLU A 32 2.20 -4.90 21.97
N ASP A 33 1.31 -4.38 22.83
CA ASP A 33 -0.13 -4.26 22.52
C ASP A 33 -0.42 -3.22 21.43
N TYR A 34 0.52 -2.32 21.11
CA TYR A 34 0.42 -1.39 19.99
C TYR A 34 0.71 -2.02 18.64
N PHE A 35 1.31 -3.21 18.63
CA PHE A 35 1.78 -3.87 17.42
C PHE A 35 0.95 -5.10 17.08
N GLU A 36 1.00 -5.48 15.81
CA GLU A 36 0.36 -6.67 15.27
C GLU A 36 1.21 -7.28 14.15
N GLN A 37 0.99 -8.55 13.86
CA GLN A 37 1.55 -9.16 12.66
C GLN A 37 0.67 -8.83 11.45
N VAL A 38 1.31 -8.51 10.33
CA VAL A 38 0.66 -8.38 9.02
C VAL A 38 1.30 -9.31 8.00
N SER A 39 0.46 -9.84 7.13
CA SER A 39 0.81 -10.70 6.01
C SER A 39 -0.25 -10.55 4.93
N LEU A 40 -0.01 -11.06 3.72
CA LEU A 40 -1.07 -11.14 2.69
C LEU A 40 -2.24 -12.00 3.16
N ASP A 41 -1.93 -13.11 3.85
CA ASP A 41 -2.91 -14.09 4.31
C ASP A 41 -3.91 -13.55 5.34
N LYS A 42 -3.49 -12.57 6.14
CA LYS A 42 -4.37 -11.88 7.10
C LYS A 42 -5.57 -11.20 6.41
N TYR A 43 -5.42 -10.85 5.14
CA TYR A 43 -6.41 -10.13 4.33
C TYR A 43 -6.84 -10.97 3.13
N GLN A 44 -6.97 -12.29 3.29
CA GLN A 44 -7.45 -13.18 2.23
C GLN A 44 -8.81 -12.74 1.68
N GLY A 45 -8.98 -12.84 0.36
CA GLY A 45 -10.20 -12.42 -0.34
C GLY A 45 -10.30 -10.92 -0.62
N MET A 46 -9.50 -10.09 0.05
CA MET A 46 -9.44 -8.63 -0.19
C MET A 46 -8.38 -8.28 -1.23
N TRP A 47 -8.55 -7.16 -1.92
CA TRP A 47 -7.43 -6.50 -2.61
C TRP A 47 -6.48 -5.89 -1.58
N LYS A 48 -5.23 -5.63 -1.98
CA LYS A 48 -4.25 -4.95 -1.12
C LYS A 48 -3.57 -3.82 -1.87
N VAL A 49 -3.45 -2.67 -1.21
CA VAL A 49 -2.58 -1.57 -1.63
C VAL A 49 -1.39 -1.56 -0.68
N VAL A 50 -0.23 -2.01 -1.14
CA VAL A 50 1.01 -2.01 -0.36
C VAL A 50 1.89 -0.87 -0.85
N PHE A 51 2.21 0.07 0.03
CA PHE A 51 3.01 1.23 -0.34
C PHE A 51 4.23 1.37 0.58
N PHE A 52 5.36 1.69 -0.03
CA PHE A 52 6.63 1.89 0.64
C PHE A 52 7.01 3.36 0.65
N TYR A 53 7.75 3.78 1.66
CA TYR A 53 8.38 5.08 1.68
C TYR A 53 9.79 4.98 2.30
N PRO A 54 10.72 5.91 2.00
CA PRO A 54 12.13 5.71 2.33
C PRO A 54 12.41 5.68 3.83
N LYS A 55 11.95 6.71 4.57
CA LYS A 55 12.30 6.93 5.98
C LYS A 55 11.20 7.68 6.74
N ASP A 56 11.00 7.26 7.99
CA ASP A 56 10.28 8.02 9.00
C ASP A 56 10.96 9.37 9.28
N PHE A 57 10.21 10.32 9.84
CA PHE A 57 10.69 11.66 10.22
C PHE A 57 11.25 12.51 9.06
N THR A 58 10.78 12.27 7.83
CA THR A 58 11.12 13.08 6.64
C THR A 58 9.93 13.90 6.14
N PHE A 59 10.13 14.74 5.12
CA PHE A 59 9.19 15.82 4.77
C PHE A 59 8.05 15.43 3.82
N VAL A 60 8.29 14.51 2.87
CA VAL A 60 7.29 14.12 1.85
C VAL A 60 6.44 12.94 2.33
N CYS A 61 7.04 12.00 3.05
CA CYS A 61 6.36 10.80 3.53
C CYS A 61 5.09 11.07 4.38
N PRO A 62 5.03 12.05 5.30
CA PRO A 62 3.85 12.21 6.15
C PRO A 62 2.63 12.68 5.37
N THR A 63 2.80 13.48 4.31
CA THR A 63 1.68 13.94 3.49
C THR A 63 1.06 12.80 2.69
N GLU A 64 1.88 11.86 2.20
CA GLU A 64 1.40 10.66 1.50
C GLU A 64 0.67 9.71 2.44
N ILE A 65 1.25 9.41 3.61
CA ILE A 65 0.63 8.53 4.60
C ILE A 65 -0.71 9.13 5.08
N ALA A 66 -0.76 10.43 5.35
CA ALA A 66 -1.99 11.11 5.72
C ALA A 66 -3.03 11.12 4.58
N ALA A 67 -2.61 11.25 3.32
CA ALA A 67 -3.50 11.18 2.17
C ALA A 67 -4.12 9.78 2.00
N PHE A 68 -3.34 8.71 2.13
CA PHE A 68 -3.88 7.35 2.21
C PHE A 68 -4.84 7.21 3.39
N GLY A 69 -4.55 7.84 4.53
CA GLY A 69 -5.39 7.75 5.72
C GLY A 69 -6.75 8.39 5.52
N LYS A 70 -6.80 9.57 4.88
CA LYS A 70 -8.03 10.28 4.54
C LYS A 70 -8.92 9.50 3.57
N LEU A 71 -8.32 8.78 2.63
CA LEU A 71 -9.04 7.98 1.63
C LEU A 71 -9.23 6.52 2.04
N ASN A 72 -8.88 6.14 3.28
CA ASN A 72 -8.92 4.75 3.69
C ASN A 72 -10.32 4.12 3.65
N GLU A 73 -11.37 4.90 3.98
CA GLU A 73 -12.76 4.43 3.86
C GLU A 73 -13.11 4.08 2.41
N GLU A 74 -12.65 4.86 1.43
CA GLU A 74 -12.85 4.57 0.00
C GLU A 74 -12.17 3.26 -0.43
N PHE A 75 -10.99 2.94 0.12
CA PHE A 75 -10.34 1.65 -0.12
C PHE A 75 -11.12 0.51 0.55
N LEU A 76 -11.60 0.70 1.78
CA LEU A 76 -12.38 -0.32 2.48
C LEU A 76 -13.72 -0.64 1.78
N ASP A 77 -14.41 0.38 1.27
CA ASP A 77 -15.65 0.22 0.47
C ASP A 77 -15.44 -0.59 -0.81
N ARG A 78 -14.18 -0.75 -1.24
CA ARG A 78 -13.73 -1.53 -2.40
C ARG A 78 -13.08 -2.85 -1.99
N ASP A 79 -13.40 -3.37 -0.80
CA ASP A 79 -12.81 -4.60 -0.25
C ASP A 79 -11.27 -4.60 -0.32
N THR A 80 -10.64 -3.45 -0.03
CA THR A 80 -9.19 -3.25 -0.20
C THR A 80 -8.52 -2.85 1.11
N GLN A 81 -7.48 -3.60 1.51
CA GLN A 81 -6.64 -3.26 2.64
C GLN A 81 -5.45 -2.40 2.21
N VAL A 82 -5.29 -1.23 2.82
CA VAL A 82 -4.07 -0.42 2.67
C VAL A 82 -3.00 -0.87 3.68
N LEU A 83 -1.75 -1.01 3.26
CA LEU A 83 -0.61 -1.31 4.12
C LEU A 83 0.53 -0.36 3.75
N GLY A 84 0.99 0.43 4.71
CA GLY A 84 2.14 1.32 4.54
C GLY A 84 3.35 0.81 5.30
N GLY A 85 4.56 1.00 4.81
CA GLY A 85 5.74 0.64 5.59
C GLY A 85 7.06 1.12 5.03
N SER A 86 8.10 0.99 5.85
CA SER A 86 9.48 1.30 5.49
C SER A 86 10.44 0.28 6.10
N THR A 87 11.74 0.57 6.03
CA THR A 87 12.80 -0.20 6.70
C THR A 87 13.04 0.25 8.16
N ASP A 88 12.33 1.28 8.62
CA ASP A 88 12.37 1.70 10.01
C ASP A 88 11.75 0.62 10.91
N ASN A 89 12.16 0.59 12.18
CA ASN A 89 11.56 -0.34 13.14
C ASN A 89 10.17 0.12 13.61
N GLU A 90 9.40 -0.80 14.17
CA GLU A 90 8.04 -0.57 14.65
C GLU A 90 7.97 0.53 15.74
N PHE A 91 9.01 0.68 16.55
CA PHE A 91 9.09 1.71 17.57
C PHE A 91 9.30 3.11 16.99
N ALA A 92 10.00 3.23 15.86
CA ALA A 92 10.13 4.47 15.11
C ALA A 92 8.77 4.90 14.56
N HIS A 93 8.01 3.97 13.96
CA HIS A 93 6.64 4.21 13.51
C HIS A 93 5.76 4.69 14.66
N PHE A 94 5.84 4.02 15.82
CA PHE A 94 5.07 4.39 17.02
C PHE A 94 5.38 5.83 17.43
N ASN A 95 6.67 6.16 17.59
CA ASN A 95 7.08 7.49 18.01
C ASN A 95 6.69 8.54 16.95
N TRP A 96 6.77 8.21 15.67
CA TRP A 96 6.42 9.15 14.61
C TRP A 96 4.93 9.46 14.60
N ARG A 97 4.07 8.45 14.69
CA ARG A 97 2.61 8.64 14.80
C ARG A 97 2.18 9.32 16.08
N ALA A 98 2.84 9.03 17.20
CA ALA A 98 2.54 9.67 18.49
C ALA A 98 2.89 11.17 18.49
N THR A 99 3.91 11.58 17.73
CA THR A 99 4.45 12.96 17.76
C THR A 99 4.04 13.81 16.57
N HIS A 100 3.70 13.21 15.42
CA HIS A 100 3.36 13.95 14.20
C HIS A 100 1.82 14.14 14.07
N PRO A 101 1.31 15.39 14.06
CA PRO A 101 -0.13 15.65 14.09
C PRO A 101 -0.94 14.99 12.97
N GLU A 102 -0.41 14.93 11.75
CA GLU A 102 -1.11 14.36 10.59
C GLU A 102 -1.16 12.83 10.58
N LEU A 103 -0.34 12.16 11.41
CA LEU A 103 -0.23 10.70 11.41
C LEU A 103 -0.93 10.02 12.59
N LYS A 104 -1.45 10.80 13.54
CA LYS A 104 -2.07 10.29 14.78
C LYS A 104 -3.19 9.29 14.51
N GLU A 105 -4.06 9.64 13.58
CA GLU A 105 -5.29 8.89 13.27
C GLU A 105 -5.16 8.03 12.02
N VAL A 106 -3.94 7.75 11.53
CA VAL A 106 -3.74 6.90 10.35
C VAL A 106 -4.41 5.53 10.58
N PRO A 107 -5.43 5.16 9.77
CA PRO A 107 -6.34 4.06 10.08
C PRO A 107 -5.83 2.69 9.67
N PHE A 108 -4.73 2.62 8.91
CA PHE A 108 -4.15 1.37 8.44
C PHE A 108 -2.85 1.00 9.18
N PRO A 109 -2.44 -0.29 9.16
CA PRO A 109 -1.20 -0.72 9.78
C PRO A 109 0.04 -0.15 9.09
N MET A 110 1.04 0.22 9.89
CA MET A 110 2.36 0.62 9.42
C MET A 110 3.40 -0.46 9.71
N PHE A 111 3.83 -1.20 8.70
CA PHE A 111 4.73 -2.34 8.85
C PHE A 111 6.21 -1.96 8.79
N SER A 112 7.01 -2.70 9.55
CA SER A 112 8.46 -2.59 9.59
C SER A 112 9.10 -3.73 8.80
N ASP A 113 9.80 -3.40 7.70
CA ASP A 113 10.69 -4.32 6.99
C ASP A 113 12.15 -4.12 7.42
N ILE A 114 12.41 -4.19 8.73
CA ILE A 114 13.75 -3.96 9.32
C ILE A 114 14.85 -4.89 8.79
N ARG A 115 14.47 -6.06 8.24
CA ARG A 115 15.42 -7.02 7.63
C ARG A 115 15.65 -6.78 6.14
N HIS A 116 14.82 -5.91 5.53
CA HIS A 116 14.81 -5.57 4.12
C HIS A 116 14.43 -6.76 3.22
N ASP A 117 13.81 -7.81 3.77
CA ASP A 117 13.54 -9.02 3.01
C ASP A 117 12.50 -8.73 1.93
N LEU A 118 11.46 -7.95 2.27
CA LEU A 118 10.36 -7.65 1.38
C LEU A 118 10.79 -6.66 0.28
N ILE A 119 11.44 -5.55 0.65
CA ILE A 119 11.87 -4.55 -0.34
C ILE A 119 12.92 -5.12 -1.31
N ARG A 120 13.79 -6.04 -0.86
CA ARG A 120 14.73 -6.74 -1.72
C ARG A 120 14.02 -7.69 -2.66
N ALA A 121 13.08 -8.49 -2.15
CA ALA A 121 12.30 -9.42 -2.96
C ALA A 121 11.49 -8.69 -4.04
N LEU A 122 10.96 -7.51 -3.73
CA LEU A 122 10.24 -6.65 -4.67
C LEU A 122 11.14 -5.87 -5.62
N GLY A 123 12.45 -5.82 -5.37
CA GLY A 123 13.41 -5.06 -6.17
C GLY A 123 13.31 -3.54 -5.98
N VAL A 124 12.78 -3.07 -4.84
CA VAL A 124 12.57 -1.64 -4.52
C VAL A 124 13.51 -1.11 -3.45
N GLU A 125 14.53 -1.87 -3.03
CA GLU A 125 15.65 -1.35 -2.24
C GLU A 125 16.58 -0.51 -3.14
N ASN A 126 16.79 0.74 -2.77
CA ASN A 126 17.64 1.68 -3.49
C ASN A 126 19.10 1.66 -3.00
N ALA A 127 19.95 2.46 -3.64
CA ALA A 127 21.39 2.49 -3.35
C ALA A 127 21.73 2.97 -1.93
N ASP A 128 20.83 3.69 -1.26
CA ASP A 128 20.98 4.18 0.11
C ASP A 128 20.51 3.17 1.16
N GLY A 129 20.07 1.98 0.72
CA GLY A 129 19.61 0.90 1.60
C GLY A 129 18.23 1.15 2.20
N VAL A 130 17.38 1.92 1.52
CA VAL A 130 15.98 2.15 1.90
C VAL A 130 15.05 1.80 0.74
N ALA A 131 13.75 1.77 1.01
CA ALA A 131 12.77 1.57 -0.05
C ALA A 131 12.65 2.82 -0.93
N ASP A 132 12.63 2.64 -2.25
CA ASP A 132 12.06 3.64 -3.16
C ASP A 132 10.57 3.89 -2.83
N ARG A 133 10.03 5.03 -3.28
CA ARG A 133 8.59 5.30 -3.17
C ARG A 133 7.82 4.41 -4.14
N ALA A 134 7.52 3.20 -3.70
CA ALA A 134 6.79 2.21 -4.48
C ALA A 134 5.34 2.06 -3.98
N THR A 135 4.43 1.80 -4.90
CA THR A 135 3.04 1.41 -4.61
C THR A 135 2.68 0.21 -5.47
N PHE A 136 2.12 -0.81 -4.84
CA PHE A 136 1.62 -2.02 -5.48
C PHE A 136 0.11 -2.15 -5.22
N ILE A 137 -0.66 -2.47 -6.26
CA ILE A 137 -2.04 -2.98 -6.09
C ILE A 137 -2.01 -4.46 -6.39
N ILE A 138 -2.50 -5.25 -5.44
CA ILE A 138 -2.43 -6.70 -5.42
C ILE A 138 -3.87 -7.22 -5.36
N ASP A 139 -4.20 -8.15 -6.24
CA ASP A 139 -5.53 -8.77 -6.28
C ASP A 139 -5.75 -9.78 -5.14
N PRO A 140 -6.98 -10.31 -4.97
CA PRO A 140 -7.28 -11.30 -3.95
C PRO A 140 -6.46 -12.60 -4.05
N ASP A 141 -5.96 -12.93 -5.25
CA ASP A 141 -5.11 -14.09 -5.50
C ASP A 141 -3.63 -13.82 -5.20
N GLY A 142 -3.26 -12.61 -4.78
CA GLY A 142 -1.88 -12.23 -4.48
C GLY A 142 -1.04 -11.91 -5.72
N VAL A 143 -1.67 -11.60 -6.86
CA VAL A 143 -0.98 -11.18 -8.08
C VAL A 143 -0.91 -9.66 -8.16
N ILE A 144 0.23 -9.14 -8.58
CA ILE A 144 0.44 -7.71 -8.81
C ILE A 144 -0.35 -7.28 -10.04
N GLN A 145 -1.22 -6.29 -9.88
CA GLN A 145 -2.03 -5.71 -10.97
C GLN A 145 -1.58 -4.29 -11.33
N PHE A 146 -0.85 -3.63 -10.44
CA PHE A 146 -0.27 -2.30 -10.67
C PHE A 146 1.01 -2.15 -9.86
N VAL A 147 2.00 -1.50 -10.45
CA VAL A 147 3.21 -1.05 -9.78
C VAL A 147 3.53 0.37 -10.24
N SER A 148 3.83 1.26 -9.28
CA SER A 148 4.33 2.60 -9.54
C SER A 148 5.51 2.88 -8.61
N VAL A 149 6.61 3.37 -9.17
CA VAL A 149 7.81 3.74 -8.41
C VAL A 149 8.22 5.15 -8.80
N THR A 150 8.38 6.03 -7.80
CA THR A 150 8.83 7.42 -7.99
C THR A 150 10.13 7.69 -7.24
N PRO A 151 10.97 8.62 -7.75
CA PRO A 151 12.14 9.06 -7.00
C PRO A 151 11.72 9.83 -5.74
N ASP A 152 12.59 9.85 -4.73
CA ASP A 152 12.32 10.37 -3.38
C ASP A 152 11.71 11.78 -3.30
N ALA A 153 12.00 12.63 -4.28
CA ALA A 153 11.52 14.02 -4.34
C ALA A 153 10.10 14.18 -4.92
N VAL A 154 9.48 13.11 -5.41
CA VAL A 154 8.16 13.14 -6.05
C VAL A 154 7.15 12.39 -5.17
N GLY A 155 6.24 13.16 -4.56
CA GLY A 155 5.10 12.61 -3.83
C GLY A 155 4.10 11.93 -4.77
N ARG A 156 3.47 10.87 -4.28
CA ARG A 156 2.41 10.12 -4.96
C ARG A 156 1.11 10.90 -4.99
N ASN A 157 0.29 10.58 -5.99
CA ASN A 157 -1.12 10.95 -6.02
C ASN A 157 -1.94 9.75 -5.56
N VAL A 158 -2.57 9.84 -4.38
CA VAL A 158 -3.38 8.74 -3.83
C VAL A 158 -4.68 8.58 -4.60
N ASP A 159 -5.25 9.65 -5.14
CA ASP A 159 -6.43 9.59 -6.00
C ASP A 159 -6.16 8.76 -7.27
N GLU A 160 -4.94 8.80 -7.81
CA GLU A 160 -4.57 7.94 -8.96
C GLU A 160 -4.53 6.46 -8.55
N VAL A 161 -4.06 6.14 -7.34
CA VAL A 161 -4.07 4.77 -6.84
C VAL A 161 -5.51 4.27 -6.70
N LEU A 162 -6.41 5.09 -6.15
CA LEU A 162 -7.83 4.77 -6.03
C LEU A 162 -8.50 4.63 -7.41
N ARG A 163 -8.20 5.52 -8.36
CA ARG A 163 -8.70 5.47 -9.74
C ARG A 163 -8.26 4.20 -10.46
N VAL A 164 -7.00 3.78 -10.29
CA VAL A 164 -6.50 2.52 -10.86
C VAL A 164 -7.19 1.33 -10.20
N LEU A 165 -7.39 1.35 -8.89
CA LEU A 165 -8.14 0.30 -8.18
C LEU A 165 -9.57 0.17 -8.70
N ASP A 166 -10.29 1.28 -8.84
CA ASP A 166 -11.63 1.34 -9.46
C ASP A 166 -11.63 0.72 -10.85
N ALA A 167 -10.65 1.12 -11.67
CA ALA A 167 -10.50 0.61 -13.02
C ALA A 167 -10.11 -0.87 -13.06
N LEU A 168 -9.44 -1.41 -12.04
CA LEU A 168 -9.08 -2.82 -11.95
C LEU A 168 -10.28 -3.68 -11.55
N GLN A 169 -11.12 -3.18 -10.64
CA GLN A 169 -12.30 -3.87 -10.12
C GLN A 169 -13.53 -3.79 -11.04
N SER A 170 -13.54 -2.91 -12.04
CA SER A 170 -14.63 -2.85 -13.03
C SER A 170 -14.72 -4.11 -13.91
N GLU A 171 -15.90 -4.43 -14.44
CA GLU A 171 -16.11 -5.57 -15.35
C GLU A 171 -15.65 -5.28 -16.80
N GLU A 172 -15.60 -4.00 -17.17
CA GLU A 172 -15.40 -3.53 -18.54
C GLU A 172 -14.08 -2.78 -18.73
N VAL A 173 -13.57 -2.74 -19.96
CA VAL A 173 -12.33 -2.02 -20.27
C VAL A 173 -12.47 -0.51 -20.02
N CYS A 174 -11.64 0.02 -19.12
CA CYS A 174 -11.50 1.45 -18.86
C CYS A 174 -10.56 2.10 -19.88
N ALA A 175 -11.01 3.23 -20.47
CA ALA A 175 -10.20 3.99 -21.41
C ALA A 175 -9.14 4.86 -20.69
N CYS A 176 -8.26 5.49 -21.46
CA CYS A 176 -7.34 6.50 -20.93
C CYS A 176 -8.11 7.64 -20.23
N ASN A 177 -7.62 8.09 -19.07
CA ASN A 177 -8.23 9.11 -18.21
C ASN A 177 -9.62 8.75 -17.68
N TRP A 178 -10.00 7.47 -17.66
CA TRP A 178 -11.25 7.04 -17.06
C TRP A 178 -11.23 7.30 -15.55
N GLU A 179 -12.28 7.94 -15.05
CA GLU A 179 -12.58 8.13 -13.63
C GLU A 179 -13.80 7.32 -13.19
N ALA A 180 -13.98 7.14 -11.88
CA ALA A 180 -15.17 6.47 -11.36
C ALA A 180 -16.45 7.17 -11.86
N ASN A 181 -17.38 6.38 -12.38
CA ASN A 181 -18.63 6.80 -13.05
C ASN A 181 -18.51 7.27 -14.51
N ASP A 182 -17.32 7.30 -15.11
CA ASP A 182 -17.19 7.48 -16.55
C ASP A 182 -17.74 6.26 -17.30
N PRO A 183 -18.30 6.43 -18.52
CA PRO A 183 -18.71 5.31 -19.34
C PRO A 183 -17.50 4.43 -19.66
N THR A 184 -17.59 3.17 -19.28
CA THR A 184 -16.68 2.12 -19.72
C THR A 184 -16.92 1.78 -21.19
N LYS A 185 -15.92 1.17 -21.84
CA LYS A 185 -16.16 0.59 -23.17
C LYS A 185 -16.86 -0.74 -22.92
N ASN A 186 -18.06 -0.93 -23.49
CA ASN A 186 -18.85 -2.17 -23.47
C ASN A 186 -18.13 -3.30 -24.23
N ILE A 187 -16.99 -3.69 -23.67
CA ILE A 187 -16.01 -4.66 -24.09
C ILE A 187 -15.60 -5.35 -22.79
N ASP A 188 -15.95 -6.62 -22.68
CA ASP A 188 -15.61 -7.44 -21.53
C ASP A 188 -14.08 -7.61 -21.43
N LYS A 189 -13.50 -7.35 -20.25
CA LYS A 189 -12.06 -7.51 -20.02
C LYS A 189 -11.58 -8.93 -20.32
N LEU A 190 -12.39 -9.96 -20.01
CA LEU A 190 -12.03 -11.36 -20.24
C LEU A 190 -11.91 -11.67 -21.74
N GLU A 191 -12.78 -11.10 -22.57
CA GLU A 191 -12.69 -11.24 -24.03
C GLU A 191 -11.43 -10.58 -24.60
N VAL A 192 -11.04 -9.41 -24.07
CA VAL A 192 -9.81 -8.72 -24.50
C VAL A 192 -8.57 -9.53 -24.15
N VAL A 193 -8.46 -10.02 -22.92
CA VAL A 193 -7.32 -10.85 -22.47
C VAL A 193 -7.19 -12.10 -23.34
N GLN A 194 -8.30 -12.74 -23.71
CA GLN A 194 -8.29 -13.92 -24.58
C GLN A 194 -7.95 -13.60 -26.05
N SER A 195 -8.33 -12.41 -26.54
CA SER A 195 -8.06 -11.99 -27.93
C SER A 195 -6.64 -11.44 -28.16
N ALA A 196 -5.93 -11.07 -27.10
CA ALA A 196 -4.58 -10.50 -27.14
C ALA A 196 -3.45 -11.55 -26.95
N LEU A 197 -3.82 -12.80 -26.69
CA LEU A 197 -2.93 -13.98 -26.64
C LEU A 197 -2.98 -14.76 -27.97
#